data_AF-A0A6A8G289-F1
#
_entry.id   AF-A0A6A8G289-F1
#
_cell.length_a   1.000
_cell.length_b   1.000
_cell.length_c   1.000
_cell.angle_alpha   90.00
_cell.angle_beta   90.00
_cell.angle_gamma   90.00
#
_symmetry.space_group_name_H-M   'P 1'
#
loop_
_entity.id
_entity.type
_entity.pdbx_description
1 polymer ?
#
loop_
_entity_poly.entity_id
_entity_poly.type
_entity_poly.pdbx_seq_one_letter_code
_entity_poly.pdbx_strand_id
1 'polypeptide(L)'
;SNNDVGHHAYKNAKRELRKILDSYLENGKLKYYDIIVTSNLATKHPFFEYARSFDFIIVSDIGLINVDVKSWGEKTFYHFDVPDEHDTEMSNSNIEKVVGHYISQQYHDQFNSSRKSIYTFTETVQPNRVIYDFYDYDPYQLAANNAKALKDHIEQNFNFKVQSTGVIYFSDGTVNIIQGSEERDKYVDTVSTKSSLRRIISEAIELSKHPLNKEQVDQITAIFK
;
A
#
# COMPACT_ATOMS: atom_id res chain seq x y z
N SER A 1 5.39 -17.29 9.02
CA SER A 1 3.92 -17.19 9.22
C SER A 1 3.64 -15.83 9.81
N ASN A 2 3.53 -14.77 8.99
CA ASN A 2 3.58 -13.36 9.42
C ASN A 2 2.29 -12.56 9.14
N ASN A 3 1.14 -13.23 9.03
CA ASN A 3 -0.08 -12.60 8.51
C ASN A 3 -1.29 -12.60 9.46
N ASP A 4 -1.10 -12.71 10.78
CA ASP A 4 -2.19 -12.34 11.69
C ASP A 4 -2.12 -10.84 11.96
N VAL A 5 -2.69 -10.06 11.03
CA VAL A 5 -3.11 -8.69 11.36
C VAL A 5 -4.05 -8.83 12.54
N GLY A 6 -3.62 -8.37 13.72
CA GLY A 6 -4.39 -8.55 14.94
C GLY A 6 -5.82 -8.03 14.71
N HIS A 7 -6.85 -8.79 15.09
CA HIS A 7 -8.25 -8.43 14.84
C HIS A 7 -8.57 -6.97 15.25
N HIS A 8 -7.87 -6.46 16.27
CA HIS A 8 -7.91 -5.08 16.71
C HIS A 8 -7.40 -4.06 15.69
N ALA A 9 -6.26 -4.31 15.06
CA ALA A 9 -5.67 -3.44 14.05
C ALA A 9 -6.57 -3.32 12.81
N TYR A 10 -7.05 -4.46 12.33
CA TYR A 10 -8.01 -4.53 11.23
C TYR A 10 -9.30 -3.72 11.52
N LYS A 11 -9.91 -3.94 12.69
CA LYS A 11 -11.11 -3.20 13.13
C LYS A 11 -10.83 -1.71 13.28
N ASN A 12 -9.67 -1.35 13.79
CA ASN A 12 -9.28 0.05 13.95
C ASN A 12 -9.10 0.73 12.58
N ALA A 13 -8.38 0.09 11.67
CA ALA A 13 -8.16 0.59 10.32
C ALA A 13 -9.48 0.84 9.58
N LYS A 14 -10.41 -0.13 9.61
CA LYS A 14 -11.75 0.04 9.02
C LYS A 14 -12.48 1.25 9.60
N ARG A 15 -12.45 1.41 10.92
CA ARG A 15 -13.09 2.54 11.63
C ARG A 15 -12.47 3.87 11.23
N GLU A 16 -11.15 3.94 11.09
CA GLU A 16 -10.43 5.15 10.71
C GLU A 16 -10.66 5.54 9.25
N LEU A 17 -10.59 4.57 8.33
CA LEU A 17 -10.96 4.76 6.92
C LEU A 17 -12.38 5.31 6.81
N ARG A 18 -13.34 4.68 7.52
CA ARG A 18 -14.74 5.13 7.52
C ARG A 18 -14.89 6.57 8.01
N LYS A 19 -14.23 6.94 9.13
CA LYS A 19 -14.24 8.33 9.63
C LYS A 19 -13.66 9.33 8.63
N ILE A 20 -12.59 8.97 7.91
CA ILE A 20 -11.99 9.83 6.91
C ILE A 20 -12.93 10.00 5.72
N LEU A 21 -13.48 8.91 5.19
CA LEU A 21 -14.39 8.90 4.06
C LEU A 21 -15.72 9.61 4.37
N ASP A 22 -16.32 9.37 5.54
CA ASP A 22 -17.52 10.07 6.02
C ASP A 22 -17.26 11.58 6.09
N SER A 23 -16.10 12.00 6.58
CA SER A 23 -15.73 13.42 6.61
C SER A 23 -15.63 14.03 5.20
N TYR A 24 -15.16 13.29 4.20
CA TYR A 24 -15.14 13.77 2.82
C TYR A 24 -16.53 13.78 2.17
N LEU A 25 -17.38 12.81 2.54
CA LEU A 25 -18.77 12.73 2.12
C LEU A 25 -19.59 13.93 2.66
N GLU A 26 -19.48 14.20 3.97
CA GLU A 26 -20.15 15.31 4.65
C GLU A 26 -19.74 16.67 4.09
N ASN A 27 -18.45 16.82 3.73
CA ASN A 27 -17.91 18.05 3.14
C ASN A 27 -18.15 18.16 1.63
N GLY A 28 -18.89 17.21 1.01
CA GLY A 28 -19.23 17.22 -0.42
C GLY A 28 -18.04 17.00 -1.36
N LYS A 29 -16.88 16.57 -0.84
CA LYS A 29 -15.69 16.24 -1.64
C LYS A 29 -15.76 14.83 -2.24
N LEU A 30 -16.58 13.97 -1.64
CA LEU A 30 -16.88 12.62 -2.10
C LEU A 30 -18.42 12.48 -2.13
N LYS A 31 -18.97 11.75 -3.09
CA LYS A 31 -20.42 11.61 -3.25
C LYS A 31 -20.93 10.24 -2.82
N TYR A 32 -20.17 9.19 -3.16
CA TYR A 32 -20.56 7.81 -2.89
C TYR A 32 -19.31 7.00 -2.55
N TYR A 33 -19.40 6.13 -1.54
CA TYR A 33 -18.40 5.09 -1.33
C TYR A 33 -19.00 3.83 -0.70
N ASP A 34 -18.38 2.68 -0.98
CA ASP A 34 -18.57 1.43 -0.23
C ASP A 34 -17.18 0.87 0.16
N ILE A 35 -17.11 0.18 1.29
CA ILE A 35 -15.87 -0.47 1.79
C ILE A 35 -16.09 -1.97 1.76
N ILE A 36 -15.48 -2.62 0.77
CA ILE A 36 -15.50 -4.06 0.60
C ILE A 36 -14.42 -4.67 1.48
N VAL A 37 -14.80 -5.72 2.21
CA VAL A 37 -13.89 -6.56 2.98
C VAL A 37 -13.51 -7.77 2.14
N THR A 38 -12.24 -7.88 1.78
CA THR A 38 -11.76 -8.92 0.85
C THR A 38 -11.70 -10.31 1.48
N SER A 39 -11.63 -10.41 2.81
CA SER A 39 -11.64 -11.71 3.53
C SER A 39 -12.90 -12.54 3.28
N ASN A 40 -13.98 -11.89 2.83
CA ASN A 40 -15.26 -12.55 2.53
C ASN A 40 -15.34 -13.01 1.06
N LEU A 41 -14.34 -12.69 0.23
CA LEU A 41 -14.35 -12.98 -1.19
C LEU A 41 -14.09 -14.47 -1.43
N ALA A 42 -14.94 -15.11 -2.21
CA ALA A 42 -14.77 -16.52 -2.55
C ALA A 42 -13.50 -16.73 -3.40
N THR A 43 -12.77 -17.84 -3.17
CA THR A 43 -11.54 -18.18 -3.92
C THR A 43 -11.77 -18.33 -5.43
N LYS A 44 -13.00 -18.66 -5.84
CA LYS A 44 -13.39 -18.78 -7.25
C LYS A 44 -13.77 -17.44 -7.89
N HIS A 45 -13.79 -16.35 -7.12
CA HIS A 45 -14.18 -15.05 -7.61
C HIS A 45 -13.16 -14.55 -8.68
N PRO A 46 -13.61 -13.97 -9.81
CA PRO A 46 -12.70 -13.57 -10.89
C PRO A 46 -11.57 -12.62 -10.46
N PHE A 47 -11.82 -11.76 -9.46
CA PHE A 47 -10.83 -10.83 -8.93
C PHE A 47 -10.08 -11.35 -7.70
N PHE A 48 -10.28 -12.60 -7.28
CA PHE A 48 -9.74 -13.12 -6.02
C PHE A 48 -8.22 -12.97 -5.90
N GLU A 49 -7.46 -13.38 -6.92
CA GLU A 49 -5.99 -13.35 -6.87
C GLU A 49 -5.41 -11.95 -6.69
N TYR A 50 -6.08 -10.92 -7.21
CA TYR A 50 -5.63 -9.54 -7.09
C TYR A 50 -6.16 -8.90 -5.81
N ALA A 51 -7.44 -9.12 -5.49
CA ALA A 51 -8.12 -8.53 -4.33
C ALA A 51 -7.59 -9.08 -3.00
N ARG A 52 -7.17 -10.35 -2.94
CA ARG A 52 -6.68 -10.99 -1.70
C ARG A 52 -5.40 -10.39 -1.12
N SER A 53 -4.70 -9.56 -1.91
CA SER A 53 -3.52 -8.83 -1.44
C SER A 53 -3.86 -7.59 -0.61
N PHE A 54 -5.13 -7.17 -0.62
CA PHE A 54 -5.64 -6.04 0.15
C PHE A 54 -6.62 -6.55 1.19
N ASP A 55 -6.75 -5.84 2.31
CA ASP A 55 -7.76 -6.09 3.34
C ASP A 55 -9.09 -5.42 3.04
N PHE A 56 -9.01 -4.24 2.40
CA PHE A 56 -10.16 -3.44 2.00
C PHE A 56 -10.04 -2.98 0.56
N ILE A 57 -11.16 -2.96 -0.15
CA ILE A 57 -11.30 -2.25 -1.42
C ILE A 57 -12.37 -1.18 -1.21
N ILE A 58 -11.97 0.08 -1.30
CA ILE A 58 -12.90 1.21 -1.25
C ILE A 58 -13.27 1.53 -2.69
N VAL A 59 -14.56 1.42 -3.00
CA VAL A 59 -15.11 1.79 -4.31
C VAL A 59 -15.86 3.10 -4.10
N SER A 60 -15.52 4.14 -4.87
CA SER A 60 -16.11 5.46 -4.70
C SER A 60 -16.27 6.19 -6.02
N ASP A 61 -16.92 7.36 -6.00
CA ASP A 61 -17.04 8.21 -7.19
C ASP A 61 -15.70 8.72 -7.72
N ILE A 62 -14.60 8.60 -6.98
CA ILE A 62 -13.26 8.98 -7.47
C ILE A 62 -12.45 7.79 -8.05
N GLY A 63 -12.93 6.56 -7.87
CA GLY A 63 -12.27 5.32 -8.26
C GLY A 63 -12.08 4.32 -7.10
N LEU A 64 -11.01 3.53 -7.19
CA LEU A 64 -10.65 2.46 -6.27
C LEU A 64 -9.52 2.89 -5.35
N ILE A 65 -9.66 2.64 -4.05
CA ILE A 65 -8.57 2.74 -3.09
C ILE A 65 -8.44 1.38 -2.41
N ASN A 66 -7.38 0.64 -2.75
CA ASN A 66 -7.12 -0.72 -2.28
C ASN A 66 -6.18 -0.64 -1.08
N VAL A 67 -6.62 -1.07 0.10
CA VAL A 67 -5.86 -0.89 1.35
C VAL A 67 -5.42 -2.24 1.88
N ASP A 68 -4.11 -2.42 2.02
CA ASP A 68 -3.46 -3.54 2.70
C ASP A 68 -3.04 -3.08 4.10
N VAL A 69 -3.66 -3.63 5.14
CA VAL A 69 -3.40 -3.24 6.54
C VAL A 69 -2.30 -4.09 7.11
N LYS A 70 -1.28 -3.43 7.65
CA LYS A 70 -0.23 -4.06 8.44
C LYS A 70 -0.41 -3.66 9.91
N SER A 71 -0.18 -4.62 10.81
CA SER A 71 -0.11 -4.40 12.25
C SER A 71 1.15 -5.04 12.81
N TRP A 72 2.21 -4.27 12.96
CA TRP A 72 3.52 -4.84 13.20
C TRP A 72 4.09 -4.25 14.49
N GLY A 73 4.76 -5.09 15.30
CA GLY A 73 5.50 -4.64 16.49
C GLY A 73 6.88 -4.05 16.13
N GLU A 74 7.09 -3.75 14.85
CA GLU A 74 8.38 -3.46 14.27
C GLU A 74 8.57 -1.95 14.15
N LYS A 75 9.79 -1.49 14.42
CA LYS A 75 10.05 -0.05 14.54
C LYS A 75 10.19 0.64 13.19
N THR A 76 10.77 -0.06 12.22
CA THR A 76 11.27 0.58 11.01
C THR A 76 11.06 -0.33 9.80
N PHE A 77 10.60 0.28 8.72
CA PHE A 77 10.31 -0.38 7.46
C PHE A 77 11.17 0.23 6.34
N TYR A 78 11.91 -0.60 5.61
CA TYR A 78 12.86 -0.20 4.59
C TYR A 78 12.41 -0.71 3.21
N HIS A 79 12.43 0.16 2.20
CA HIS A 79 12.22 -0.19 0.80
C HIS A 79 13.27 0.49 -0.07
N PHE A 80 14.23 -0.28 -0.58
CA PHE A 80 15.44 0.26 -1.22
C PHE A 80 15.83 -0.52 -2.47
N ASP A 81 16.17 0.23 -3.52
CA ASP A 81 16.92 -0.31 -4.64
C ASP A 81 18.37 -0.61 -4.20
N VAL A 82 18.94 -1.68 -4.77
CA VAL A 82 20.40 -1.82 -4.75
C VAL A 82 20.98 -0.64 -5.53
N PRO A 83 21.83 0.20 -4.90
CA PRO A 83 22.32 1.40 -5.55
C PRO A 83 23.09 1.08 -6.82
N ASP A 84 22.84 1.87 -7.87
CA ASP A 84 23.75 1.97 -8.99
C ASP A 84 25.07 2.55 -8.49
N GLU A 85 26.18 1.99 -8.96
CA GLU A 85 27.55 2.31 -8.56
C GLU A 85 27.70 3.76 -8.04
N HIS A 86 27.98 3.88 -6.74
CA HIS A 86 28.48 5.10 -6.12
C HIS A 86 27.66 6.39 -6.29
N ASP A 87 26.38 6.41 -5.92
CA ASP A 87 25.80 7.61 -5.31
C ASP A 87 26.29 7.77 -3.85
N THR A 88 27.61 7.84 -3.71
CA THR A 88 28.31 8.35 -2.53
C THR A 88 28.43 9.88 -2.57
N GLU A 89 27.60 10.58 -3.35
CA GLU A 89 27.46 12.03 -3.22
C GLU A 89 26.62 12.36 -1.99
N MET A 90 27.30 12.28 -0.85
CA MET A 90 26.86 12.70 0.48
C MET A 90 26.62 14.21 0.55
N SER A 91 25.53 14.69 -0.07
CA SER A 91 25.00 16.01 0.24
C SER A 91 23.62 15.86 0.88
N ASN A 92 23.58 16.00 2.22
CA ASN A 92 22.38 15.98 3.07
C ASN A 92 21.56 14.67 3.16
N SER A 93 22.16 13.49 2.98
CA SER A 93 21.42 12.22 3.10
C SER A 93 21.09 11.85 4.55
N ASN A 94 19.80 11.56 4.80
CA ASN A 94 19.30 11.02 6.08
C ASN A 94 20.07 9.73 6.44
N ILE A 95 20.67 9.66 7.64
CA ILE A 95 21.46 8.51 8.13
C ILE A 95 20.72 7.18 7.93
N GLU A 96 19.41 7.22 8.13
CA GLU A 96 18.50 6.09 7.94
C GLU A 96 18.54 5.52 6.52
N LYS A 97 18.66 6.37 5.49
CA LYS A 97 18.81 5.94 4.09
C LYS A 97 20.16 5.28 3.83
N VAL A 98 21.23 5.82 4.43
CA VAL A 98 22.58 5.26 4.32
C VAL A 98 22.60 3.83 4.89
N VAL A 99 22.01 3.64 6.06
CA VAL A 99 21.86 2.31 6.67
C VAL A 99 21.03 1.39 5.79
N GLY A 100 19.90 1.87 5.26
CA GLY A 100 19.04 1.12 4.36
C GLY A 100 19.77 0.56 3.13
N HIS A 101 20.51 1.42 2.41
CA HIS A 101 21.30 1.00 1.24
C HIS A 101 22.43 0.04 1.60
N TYR A 102 23.11 0.26 2.73
CA TYR A 102 24.18 -0.65 3.16
C TYR A 102 23.64 -2.06 3.43
N ILE A 103 22.53 -2.16 4.17
CA ILE A 103 21.91 -3.45 4.50
C ILE A 103 21.37 -4.15 3.25
N SER A 104 20.72 -3.41 2.33
CA SER A 104 20.23 -4.01 1.08
C SER A 104 21.37 -4.54 0.20
N GLN A 105 22.49 -3.83 0.12
CA GLN A 105 23.68 -4.27 -0.60
C GLN A 105 24.31 -5.52 0.03
N GLN A 106 24.50 -5.54 1.35
CA GLN A 106 25.04 -6.72 2.05
C GLN A 106 24.19 -7.98 1.87
N TYR A 107 22.86 -7.83 1.76
CA TYR A 107 21.98 -8.94 1.44
C TYR A 107 22.10 -9.36 -0.03
N HIS A 108 22.11 -8.40 -0.96
CA HIS A 108 22.25 -8.65 -2.39
C HIS A 108 23.53 -9.42 -2.76
N ASP A 109 24.66 -9.03 -2.16
CA ASP A 109 25.97 -9.60 -2.45
C ASP A 109 26.05 -11.11 -2.14
N GLN A 110 25.16 -11.64 -1.29
CA GLN A 110 25.09 -13.08 -0.98
C GLN A 110 24.64 -13.92 -2.19
N PHE A 111 23.95 -13.32 -3.17
CA PHE A 111 23.38 -14.02 -4.31
C PHE A 111 24.26 -14.01 -5.56
N ASN A 112 25.40 -13.28 -5.55
CA ASN A 112 26.30 -13.12 -6.71
C ASN A 112 25.56 -12.78 -8.02
N SER A 113 24.54 -11.94 -7.93
CA SER A 113 23.72 -11.53 -9.06
C SER A 113 24.15 -10.16 -9.55
N SER A 114 24.20 -9.95 -10.87
CA SER A 114 24.35 -8.60 -11.45
C SER A 114 23.01 -7.91 -11.68
N ARG A 115 21.90 -8.58 -11.37
CA ARG A 115 20.55 -8.04 -11.56
C ARG A 115 20.17 -7.16 -10.37
N LYS A 116 20.07 -5.86 -10.63
CA LYS A 116 19.47 -4.89 -9.70
C LYS A 116 18.09 -5.39 -9.28
N SER A 117 17.87 -5.35 -7.98
CA SER A 117 16.66 -5.84 -7.33
C SER A 117 16.25 -4.84 -6.25
N ILE A 118 14.95 -4.75 -6.01
CA ILE A 118 14.40 -3.95 -4.92
C ILE A 118 14.27 -4.86 -3.72
N TYR A 119 14.75 -4.41 -2.56
CA TYR A 119 14.63 -5.13 -1.31
C TYR A 119 13.75 -4.37 -0.35
N THR A 120 12.78 -5.12 0.16
CA THR A 120 11.90 -4.65 1.23
C THR A 120 12.19 -5.49 2.45
N PHE A 121 12.46 -4.84 3.57
CA PHE A 121 12.83 -5.50 4.82
C PHE A 121 12.48 -4.64 6.01
N THR A 122 12.53 -5.24 7.19
CA THR A 122 12.17 -4.57 8.43
C THR A 122 13.24 -4.69 9.48
N GLU A 123 13.19 -3.81 10.48
CA GLU A 123 14.12 -3.80 11.60
C GLU A 123 13.40 -4.09 12.92
N THR A 124 13.89 -5.11 13.62
CA THR A 124 13.50 -5.42 15.00
C THR A 124 14.68 -5.24 15.95
N VAL A 125 14.54 -4.28 16.87
CA VAL A 125 15.56 -3.99 17.90
C VAL A 125 15.24 -4.76 19.19
N GLN A 126 16.14 -5.64 19.61
CA GLN A 126 16.09 -6.39 20.88
C GLN A 126 17.23 -5.91 21.80
N PRO A 127 17.19 -6.18 23.12
CA PRO A 127 18.18 -5.65 24.07
C PRO A 127 19.64 -5.93 23.72
N ASN A 128 19.94 -7.00 22.98
CA ASN A 128 21.29 -7.44 22.64
C ASN A 128 21.52 -7.70 21.15
N ARG A 129 20.56 -7.42 20.27
CA ARG A 129 20.70 -7.62 18.82
C ARG A 129 19.71 -6.77 18.03
N VAL A 130 20.09 -6.48 16.79
CA VAL A 130 19.19 -5.93 15.76
C VAL A 130 19.02 -7.01 14.70
N ILE A 131 17.78 -7.29 14.32
CA ILE A 131 17.44 -8.27 13.29
C ILE A 131 16.83 -7.52 12.11
N TYR A 132 17.34 -7.82 10.91
CA TYR A 132 16.77 -7.37 9.65
C TYR A 132 16.12 -8.55 8.92
N ASP A 133 14.80 -8.51 8.76
CA ASP A 133 14.04 -9.57 8.12
C ASP A 133 13.58 -9.13 6.72
N PHE A 134 14.07 -9.81 5.68
CA PHE A 134 13.76 -9.52 4.28
C PHE A 134 12.49 -10.26 3.84
N TYR A 135 11.62 -9.57 3.10
CA TYR A 135 10.45 -10.22 2.50
C TYR A 135 10.85 -11.06 1.29
N ASP A 136 10.27 -12.26 1.17
CA ASP A 136 10.43 -13.13 0.00
C ASP A 136 9.92 -12.47 -1.30
N TYR A 137 8.89 -11.64 -1.17
CA TYR A 137 8.28 -10.87 -2.25
C TYR A 137 8.09 -9.44 -1.79
N ASP A 138 8.45 -8.48 -2.64
CA ASP A 138 8.26 -7.07 -2.31
C ASP A 138 6.76 -6.71 -2.20
N PRO A 139 6.27 -6.35 -1.01
CA PRO A 139 4.87 -5.98 -0.82
C PRO A 139 4.46 -4.72 -1.60
N TYR A 140 5.40 -3.81 -1.91
CA TYR A 140 5.13 -2.58 -2.66
C TYR A 140 4.83 -2.89 -4.12
N GLN A 141 5.77 -3.59 -4.76
CA GLN A 141 5.59 -4.04 -6.13
C GLN A 141 4.36 -4.94 -6.28
N LEU A 142 4.08 -5.80 -5.30
CA LEU A 142 2.89 -6.65 -5.30
C LEU A 142 1.60 -5.81 -5.24
N ALA A 143 1.52 -4.87 -4.31
CA ALA A 143 0.37 -3.97 -4.19
C ALA A 143 0.19 -3.10 -5.46
N ALA A 144 1.27 -2.63 -6.08
CA ALA A 144 1.20 -1.80 -7.28
C ALA A 144 0.70 -2.59 -8.48
N ASN A 145 1.23 -3.79 -8.66
CA ASN A 145 0.81 -4.70 -9.71
C ASN A 145 -0.65 -5.12 -9.54
N ASN A 146 -1.08 -5.41 -8.31
CA ASN A 146 -2.45 -5.84 -8.04
C ASN A 146 -3.45 -4.68 -8.13
N ALA A 147 -3.10 -3.48 -7.69
CA ALA A 147 -3.93 -2.28 -7.87
C ALA A 147 -4.15 -1.95 -9.35
N LYS A 148 -3.11 -2.10 -10.16
CA LYS A 148 -3.19 -1.96 -11.62
C LYS A 148 -4.01 -3.09 -12.25
N ALA A 149 -3.78 -4.35 -11.86
CA ALA A 149 -4.52 -5.49 -12.40
C ALA A 149 -6.03 -5.38 -12.09
N LEU A 150 -6.41 -4.98 -10.87
CA LEU A 150 -7.80 -4.73 -10.50
C LEU A 150 -8.43 -3.65 -11.37
N LYS A 151 -7.72 -2.53 -11.58
CA LYS A 151 -8.15 -1.47 -12.49
C LYS A 151 -8.40 -2.04 -13.88
N ASP A 152 -7.38 -2.64 -14.49
CA ASP A 152 -7.42 -3.08 -15.89
C ASP A 152 -8.57 -4.07 -16.12
N HIS A 153 -8.83 -4.98 -15.18
CA HIS A 153 -9.94 -5.93 -15.27
C HIS A 153 -11.32 -5.27 -15.05
N ILE A 154 -11.44 -4.28 -14.16
CA ILE A 154 -12.68 -3.52 -13.99
C ILE A 154 -12.99 -2.71 -15.26
N GLU A 155 -11.98 -2.04 -15.84
CA GLU A 155 -12.14 -1.30 -17.10
C GLU A 155 -12.56 -2.24 -18.25
N GLN A 156 -12.00 -3.45 -18.32
CA GLN A 156 -12.38 -4.46 -19.32
C GLN A 156 -13.81 -4.97 -19.12
N ASN A 157 -14.23 -5.23 -17.88
CA ASN A 157 -15.55 -5.82 -17.60
C ASN A 157 -16.69 -4.82 -17.79
N PHE A 158 -16.47 -3.54 -17.47
CA PHE A 158 -17.54 -2.53 -17.48
C PHE A 158 -17.41 -1.46 -18.57
N ASN A 159 -16.30 -1.45 -19.31
CA ASN A 159 -16.06 -0.54 -20.43
C ASN A 159 -16.12 0.96 -20.05
N PHE A 160 -15.65 1.30 -18.84
CA PHE A 160 -15.39 2.68 -18.42
C PHE A 160 -14.05 2.78 -17.70
N LYS A 161 -13.45 3.98 -17.71
CA LYS A 161 -12.15 4.22 -17.06
C LYS A 161 -12.32 4.37 -15.55
N VAL A 162 -11.40 3.79 -14.79
CA VAL A 162 -11.38 3.90 -13.33
C VAL A 162 -9.96 4.22 -12.85
N GLN A 163 -9.86 5.09 -11.83
CA GLN A 163 -8.60 5.27 -11.14
C GLN A 163 -8.44 4.22 -10.04
N SER A 164 -7.22 3.83 -9.74
CA SER A 164 -6.92 2.84 -8.71
C SER A 164 -5.63 3.22 -8.01
N THR A 165 -5.67 3.23 -6.69
CA THR A 165 -4.49 3.47 -5.85
C THR A 165 -4.43 2.38 -4.78
N GLY A 166 -3.30 1.71 -4.68
CA GLY A 166 -2.95 0.83 -3.58
C GLY A 166 -2.38 1.62 -2.40
N VAL A 167 -2.70 1.20 -1.18
CA VAL A 167 -2.24 1.84 0.05
C VAL A 167 -1.81 0.75 1.03
N ILE A 168 -0.53 0.74 1.41
CA ILE A 168 -0.07 -0.09 2.53
C ILE A 168 -0.17 0.74 3.80
N TYR A 169 -1.03 0.31 4.72
CA TYR A 169 -1.39 1.07 5.91
C TYR A 169 -0.94 0.36 7.20
N PHE A 170 0.07 0.94 7.86
CA PHE A 170 0.53 0.55 9.18
C PHE A 170 -0.35 1.19 10.26
N SER A 171 -1.31 0.42 10.75
CA SER A 171 -2.38 0.93 11.62
C SER A 171 -1.98 1.30 13.05
N ASP A 172 -0.78 0.93 13.49
CA ASP A 172 -0.24 1.25 14.81
C ASP A 172 0.33 2.69 14.92
N GLY A 173 0.61 3.35 13.79
CA GLY A 173 1.17 4.71 13.77
C GLY A 173 2.57 4.86 14.33
N THR A 174 3.25 3.76 14.62
CA THR A 174 4.57 3.72 15.25
C THR A 174 5.70 3.37 14.28
N VAL A 175 5.37 2.83 13.11
CA VAL A 175 6.36 2.44 12.11
C VAL A 175 6.97 3.69 11.45
N ASN A 176 8.30 3.78 11.52
CA ASN A 176 9.09 4.69 10.70
C ASN A 176 9.27 4.06 9.31
N ILE A 177 8.83 4.76 8.26
CA ILE A 177 8.93 4.26 6.88
C ILE A 177 10.08 5.01 6.20
N ILE A 178 11.09 4.27 5.78
CA ILE A 178 12.26 4.81 5.08
C ILE A 178 12.29 4.23 3.67
N GLN A 179 12.21 5.11 2.68
CA GLN A 179 12.26 4.75 1.27
C GLN A 179 13.58 5.24 0.64
N GLY A 180 14.18 4.39 -0.19
CA GLY A 180 15.39 4.72 -0.94
C GLY A 180 15.12 5.75 -2.03
N SER A 181 14.13 5.48 -2.89
CA SER A 181 13.73 6.38 -3.97
C SER A 181 12.98 7.62 -3.45
N GLU A 182 13.19 8.78 -4.09
CA GLU A 182 12.34 9.95 -3.90
C GLU A 182 11.04 9.87 -4.72
N GLU A 183 11.06 9.10 -5.82
CA GLU A 183 9.88 8.83 -6.62
C GLU A 183 9.06 7.70 -6.00
N ARG A 184 7.77 7.98 -5.76
CA ARG A 184 6.80 6.97 -5.32
C ARG A 184 6.46 6.04 -6.47
N ASP A 185 6.32 4.76 -6.18
CA ASP A 185 5.82 3.80 -7.16
C ASP A 185 4.46 4.23 -7.70
N LYS A 186 4.33 4.18 -9.02
CA LYS A 186 3.03 4.40 -9.67
C LYS A 186 2.06 3.38 -9.09
N TYR A 187 0.95 3.86 -8.56
CA TYR A 187 -0.17 3.08 -7.99
C TYR A 187 -0.03 2.60 -6.54
N VAL A 188 1.04 2.87 -5.79
CA VAL A 188 1.10 2.53 -4.34
C VAL A 188 1.67 3.65 -3.49
N ASP A 189 1.02 3.90 -2.36
CA ASP A 189 1.52 4.74 -1.29
C ASP A 189 1.56 3.99 0.03
N THR A 190 2.43 4.43 0.96
CA THR A 190 2.55 3.81 2.28
C THR A 190 2.40 4.80 3.41
N VAL A 191 1.64 4.41 4.41
CA VAL A 191 1.26 5.29 5.52
C VAL A 191 1.25 4.60 6.85
N SER A 192 1.77 5.29 7.85
CA SER A 192 1.65 4.90 9.25
C SER A 192 0.66 5.78 10.01
N THR A 193 0.48 7.06 9.62
CA THR A 193 -0.35 7.99 10.39
C THR A 193 -1.72 8.26 9.76
N LYS A 194 -2.68 8.63 10.60
CA LYS A 194 -4.02 9.11 10.19
C LYS A 194 -3.95 10.30 9.24
N SER A 195 -3.04 11.24 9.50
CA SER A 195 -2.84 12.42 8.68
C SER A 195 -2.30 12.05 7.30
N SER A 196 -1.35 11.11 7.23
CA SER A 196 -0.84 10.61 5.94
C SER A 196 -1.91 9.84 5.16
N LEU A 197 -2.71 9.00 5.83
CA LEU A 197 -3.83 8.28 5.20
C LEU A 197 -4.87 9.26 4.63
N ARG A 198 -5.23 10.29 5.41
CA ARG A 198 -6.11 11.37 4.94
C ARG A 198 -5.50 12.13 3.76
N ARG A 199 -4.20 12.41 3.79
CA ARG A 199 -3.49 13.09 2.69
C ARG A 199 -3.59 12.30 1.39
N ILE A 200 -3.35 10.99 1.40
CA ILE A 200 -3.46 10.15 0.20
C ILE A 200 -4.89 10.12 -0.33
N ILE A 201 -5.88 9.97 0.55
CA ILE A 201 -7.28 9.99 0.12
C ILE A 201 -7.62 11.37 -0.49
N SER A 202 -7.12 12.47 0.10
CA SER A 202 -7.26 13.81 -0.48
C SER A 202 -6.59 13.93 -1.86
N GLU A 203 -5.37 13.44 -2.00
CA GLU A 203 -4.61 13.43 -3.26
C GLU A 203 -5.34 12.62 -4.33
N ALA A 204 -5.91 11.46 -3.97
CA ALA A 204 -6.73 10.65 -4.87
C ALA A 204 -8.01 11.38 -5.31
N ILE A 205 -8.66 12.13 -4.41
CA ILE A 205 -9.83 12.96 -4.74
C ILE A 205 -9.42 14.07 -5.73
N GLU A 206 -8.33 14.79 -5.45
CA GLU A 206 -7.88 15.93 -6.27
C GLU A 206 -7.35 15.50 -7.64
N LEU A 207 -6.73 14.32 -7.72
CA LEU A 207 -6.20 13.76 -8.97
C LEU A 207 -7.26 12.99 -9.77
N SER A 208 -8.51 12.90 -9.28
CA SER A 208 -9.59 12.20 -9.96
C SER A 208 -10.01 12.88 -11.26
N LYS A 209 -9.67 12.24 -12.39
CA LYS A 209 -9.97 12.73 -13.76
C LYS A 209 -11.21 12.08 -14.36
N HIS A 210 -11.64 10.96 -13.82
CA HIS A 210 -12.71 10.13 -14.34
C HIS A 210 -13.67 9.75 -13.21
N PRO A 211 -14.46 10.72 -12.70
CA PRO A 211 -15.37 10.45 -11.61
C PRO A 211 -16.47 9.48 -12.06
N LEU A 212 -16.71 8.45 -11.26
CA LEU A 212 -17.76 7.47 -11.47
C LEU A 212 -19.10 8.00 -11.00
N ASN A 213 -20.16 7.66 -11.73
CA ASN A 213 -21.53 7.89 -11.26
C ASN A 213 -21.97 6.79 -10.27
N LYS A 214 -23.12 6.99 -9.64
CA LYS A 214 -23.63 6.05 -8.63
C LYS A 214 -23.86 4.65 -9.20
N GLU A 215 -24.41 4.53 -10.41
CA GLU A 215 -24.66 3.24 -11.05
C GLU A 215 -23.37 2.47 -11.30
N GLN A 216 -22.30 3.15 -11.72
CA GLN A 216 -20.97 2.55 -11.92
C GLN A 216 -20.35 2.08 -10.61
N VAL A 217 -20.47 2.88 -9.54
CA VAL A 217 -20.03 2.49 -8.20
C VAL A 217 -20.80 1.27 -7.70
N ASP A 218 -22.12 1.26 -7.87
CA ASP A 218 -22.99 0.15 -7.47
C ASP A 218 -22.67 -1.13 -8.26
N GLN A 219 -22.42 -1.00 -9.57
CA GLN A 219 -22.02 -2.10 -10.46
C GLN A 219 -20.70 -2.75 -10.03
N ILE A 220 -19.65 -1.94 -9.80
CA ILE A 220 -18.36 -2.45 -9.32
C ILE A 220 -18.56 -3.15 -7.98
N THR A 221 -19.25 -2.49 -7.05
CA THR A 221 -19.46 -2.99 -5.70
C THR A 221 -20.23 -4.32 -5.70
N ALA A 222 -21.21 -4.47 -6.59
CA ALA A 222 -22.01 -5.69 -6.70
C ALA A 222 -21.20 -6.92 -7.13
N ILE A 223 -20.11 -6.75 -7.89
CA ILE A 223 -19.26 -7.90 -8.25
C ILE A 223 -18.59 -8.50 -7.01
N PHE A 224 -18.18 -7.68 -6.05
CA PHE A 224 -17.48 -8.16 -4.86
C PHE A 224 -18.39 -8.67 -3.73
N LYS A 225 -19.72 -8.63 -3.91
CA LYS A 225 -20.71 -9.10 -2.95
C LYS A 225 -21.12 -10.54 -3.25
#